data_AF-A0A3S2BDP7-F1
#
_entry.id   AF-A0A3S2BDP7-F1
#
_cell.length_a   1.000
_cell.length_b   1.000
_cell.length_c   1.000
_cell.angle_alpha   90.00
_cell.angle_beta   90.00
_cell.angle_gamma   90.00
#
_symmetry.space_group_name_H-M   'P 1'
#
loop_
_entity.id
_entity.type
_entity.pdbx_description
1 polymer ?
#
loop_
_entity_poly.entity_id
_entity_poly.type
_entity_poly.pdbx_seq_one_letter_code
_entity_poly.pdbx_strand_id
1 'polypeptide(L)'
;MQLGLIGYYSDFVVYPLVIAVLAVAGLLEAGEESAPGWIGTVLACLGLWTLIEYVLHRFALHHIPYVKDLHDRHHVEERSSVGTPTWLSLGVHALVAFVPVWVVSDFATASAVSCGLMLGYLWYISIHHMIHHWHPAHPSYLYTLKRRHAVHHHIDETANFGVTSAFWDRVFGTAQL
;
A
#
# COMPACT_ATOMS: atom_id res chain seq x y z
N MET A 1 -12.96 8.20 -3.36
CA MET A 1 -13.62 9.51 -3.58
C MET A 1 -12.98 10.19 -4.77
N GLN A 2 -13.67 11.12 -5.45
CA GLN A 2 -12.99 12.00 -6.40
C GLN A 2 -12.18 13.03 -5.61
N LEU A 3 -10.86 13.01 -5.75
CA LEU A 3 -9.96 13.95 -5.09
C LEU A 3 -9.61 15.09 -6.04
N GLY A 4 -9.35 16.27 -5.48
CA GLY A 4 -8.60 17.31 -6.20
C GLY A 4 -7.14 16.90 -6.36
N LEU A 5 -6.40 17.54 -7.28
CA LEU A 5 -5.00 17.22 -7.54
C LEU A 5 -4.13 17.23 -6.26
N ILE A 6 -4.32 18.23 -5.40
CA ILE A 6 -3.59 18.32 -4.12
C ILE A 6 -3.87 17.09 -3.24
N GLY A 7 -5.14 16.66 -3.15
CA GLY A 7 -5.52 15.51 -2.33
C GLY A 7 -5.09 14.17 -2.94
N TYR A 8 -4.94 14.09 -4.26
CA TYR A 8 -4.41 12.90 -4.91
C TYR A 8 -2.91 12.74 -4.70
N TYR A 9 -2.16 13.83 -4.82
CA TYR A 9 -0.69 13.81 -4.67
C TYR A 9 -0.22 13.92 -3.21
N SER A 10 -1.11 14.20 -2.26
CA SER A 10 -0.73 14.41 -0.86
C SER A 10 -0.12 13.16 -0.22
N ASP A 11 -0.53 11.95 -0.61
CA ASP A 11 0.06 10.71 -0.08
C ASP A 11 1.58 10.65 -0.38
N PHE A 12 2.01 11.09 -1.57
CA PHE A 12 3.42 11.07 -1.98
C PHE A 12 4.32 12.08 -1.23
N VAL A 13 3.72 12.97 -0.43
CA VAL A 13 4.45 13.95 0.39
C VAL A 13 4.29 13.62 1.87
N VAL A 14 3.06 13.38 2.31
CA VAL A 14 2.75 13.21 3.74
C VAL A 14 3.27 11.88 4.26
N TYR A 15 3.11 10.76 3.53
CA TYR A 15 3.61 9.46 4.00
C TYR A 15 5.12 9.45 4.20
N PRO A 16 5.96 9.90 3.24
CA PRO A 16 7.40 10.00 3.45
C PRO A 16 7.78 10.84 4.68
N LEU A 17 7.11 11.98 4.90
CA LEU A 17 7.37 12.85 6.05
C LEU A 17 7.02 12.16 7.37
N VAL A 18 5.85 11.54 7.46
CA VAL A 18 5.41 10.82 8.67
C VAL A 18 6.32 9.62 8.94
N ILE A 19 6.69 8.84 7.91
CA ILE A 19 7.64 7.73 8.01
C ILE A 19 8.98 8.24 8.55
N ALA A 20 9.52 9.33 8.00
CA ALA A 20 10.79 9.88 8.46
C ALA A 20 10.75 10.33 9.92
N VAL A 21 9.69 11.03 10.33
CA VAL A 21 9.49 11.46 11.73
C VAL A 21 9.38 10.27 12.67
N LEU A 22 8.56 9.28 12.33
CA LEU A 22 8.39 8.07 13.15
C LEU A 22 9.66 7.21 13.18
N ALA A 23 10.41 7.13 12.09
CA ALA A 23 11.67 6.39 12.04
C ALA A 23 12.72 7.04 12.95
N VAL A 24 12.88 8.35 12.89
CA VAL A 24 13.81 9.08 13.77
C VAL A 24 13.39 8.93 15.23
N ALA A 25 12.13 9.22 15.56
CA ALA A 25 11.64 9.10 16.93
C ALA A 25 11.73 7.65 17.47
N GLY A 26 11.37 6.68 16.63
CA GLY A 26 11.40 5.26 16.97
C GLY A 26 12.80 4.73 17.22
N LEU A 27 13.78 5.12 16.38
CA LEU A 27 15.18 4.72 16.56
C LEU A 27 15.83 5.39 17.78
N LEU A 28 15.47 6.65 18.08
CA LEU A 28 15.92 7.33 19.29
C LEU A 28 15.40 6.64 20.55
N GLU A 29 14.14 6.20 20.55
CA GLU A 29 13.53 5.46 21.65
C GLU A 29 14.11 4.04 21.78
N ALA A 30 14.35 3.35 20.64
CA ALA A 30 14.90 2.00 20.62
C ALA A 30 16.34 1.93 21.16
N GLY A 31 17.14 2.97 20.91
CA GLY A 31 18.57 2.99 21.18
C GLY A 31 19.38 2.13 20.20
N GLU A 32 20.70 2.28 20.24
CA GLU A 32 21.62 1.63 19.28
C GLU A 32 21.55 0.10 19.32
N GLU A 33 21.42 -0.49 20.51
CA GLU A 33 21.37 -1.95 20.67
C GLU A 33 20.13 -2.59 20.03
N SER A 34 18.99 -1.90 20.08
CA SER A 34 17.71 -2.41 19.54
C SER A 34 17.46 -1.98 18.09
N ALA A 35 18.28 -1.08 17.53
CA ALA A 35 18.12 -0.58 16.17
C ALA A 35 18.06 -1.70 15.09
N PRO A 36 18.88 -2.78 15.15
CA PRO A 36 18.76 -3.89 14.20
C PRO A 36 17.41 -4.59 14.27
N GLY A 37 16.86 -4.78 15.48
CA GLY A 37 15.53 -5.38 15.68
C GLY A 37 14.41 -4.48 15.16
N TRP A 38 14.54 -3.17 15.34
CA TRP A 38 13.63 -2.16 14.78
C TRP A 38 13.62 -2.23 13.24
N ILE A 39 14.81 -2.24 12.60
CA ILE A 39 14.94 -2.38 11.14
C ILE A 39 14.35 -3.71 10.64
N GLY A 40 14.63 -4.81 11.35
CA GLY A 40 14.05 -6.12 11.04
C GLY A 40 12.53 -6.10 11.07
N THR A 41 11.93 -5.42 12.05
CA THR A 41 10.48 -5.26 12.17
C THR A 41 9.89 -4.45 11.02
N VAL A 42 10.55 -3.36 10.61
CA VAL A 42 10.17 -2.57 9.42
C VAL A 42 10.15 -3.45 8.16
N LEU A 43 11.22 -4.21 7.92
CA LEU A 43 11.31 -5.07 6.74
C LEU A 43 10.27 -6.20 6.75
N ALA A 44 10.02 -6.79 7.92
CA ALA A 44 8.96 -7.79 8.09
C ALA A 44 7.57 -7.20 7.79
N CYS A 45 7.29 -5.99 8.28
CA CYS A 45 6.01 -5.31 8.04
C CYS A 45 5.86 -4.83 6.59
N LEU A 46 6.96 -4.44 5.93
CA LEU A 46 6.98 -4.17 4.49
C LEU A 46 6.64 -5.43 3.67
N GLY A 47 7.18 -6.59 4.07
CA GLY A 47 6.81 -7.88 3.48
C GLY A 47 5.34 -8.22 3.73
N LEU A 48 4.87 -8.06 4.98
CA LEU A 48 3.48 -8.28 5.38
C LEU A 48 2.50 -7.38 4.59
N TRP A 49 2.89 -6.15 4.30
CA TRP A 49 2.08 -5.25 3.49
C TRP A 49 1.69 -5.87 2.14
N THR A 50 2.59 -6.61 1.48
CA THR A 50 2.26 -7.23 0.18
C THR A 50 1.11 -8.24 0.29
N LEU A 51 0.97 -8.91 1.44
CA LEU A 51 -0.16 -9.80 1.72
C LEU A 51 -1.42 -8.99 2.06
N ILE A 52 -1.27 -7.93 2.85
CA ILE A 52 -2.38 -7.01 3.19
C ILE A 52 -2.94 -6.40 1.91
N GLU A 53 -2.09 -5.92 1.00
CA GLU A 53 -2.45 -5.43 -0.32
C GLU A 53 -3.32 -6.45 -1.07
N TYR A 54 -2.84 -7.70 -1.18
CA TYR A 54 -3.57 -8.77 -1.86
C TYR A 54 -4.95 -9.02 -1.22
N VAL A 55 -5.00 -9.13 0.10
CA VAL A 55 -6.24 -9.39 0.85
C VAL A 55 -7.22 -8.23 0.75
N LEU A 56 -6.74 -6.99 0.92
CA LEU A 56 -7.58 -5.80 0.81
C LEU A 56 -8.09 -5.64 -0.62
N HIS A 57 -7.25 -5.82 -1.63
CA HIS A 57 -7.70 -5.70 -3.01
C HIS A 57 -8.76 -6.75 -3.33
N ARG A 58 -8.49 -8.02 -3.03
CA ARG A 58 -9.40 -9.14 -3.33
C ARG A 58 -10.71 -9.09 -2.54
N PHE A 59 -10.65 -8.85 -1.22
CA PHE A 59 -11.82 -9.05 -0.35
C PHE A 59 -12.46 -7.75 0.14
N ALA A 60 -11.72 -6.63 0.20
CA ALA A 60 -12.29 -5.36 0.61
C ALA A 60 -12.68 -4.52 -0.62
N LEU A 61 -11.73 -4.23 -1.51
CA LEU A 61 -11.94 -3.36 -2.67
C LEU A 61 -12.95 -3.94 -3.66
N HIS A 62 -13.05 -5.26 -3.80
CA HIS A 62 -14.01 -5.89 -4.72
C HIS A 62 -15.36 -6.29 -4.09
N HIS A 63 -15.53 -6.23 -2.76
CA HIS A 63 -16.72 -6.79 -2.11
C HIS A 63 -17.37 -5.93 -1.01
N ILE A 64 -16.65 -5.03 -0.34
CA ILE A 64 -17.25 -4.22 0.74
C ILE A 64 -18.03 -3.04 0.13
N PRO A 65 -19.33 -2.84 0.46
CA PRO A 65 -20.11 -1.72 -0.04
C PRO A 65 -19.43 -0.36 0.18
N TYR A 66 -19.65 0.60 -0.72
CA TYR A 66 -18.95 1.90 -0.81
C TYR A 66 -17.46 1.83 -1.15
N VAL A 67 -16.70 0.90 -0.57
CA VAL A 67 -15.29 0.67 -0.96
C VAL A 67 -15.25 0.11 -2.38
N LYS A 68 -16.13 -0.85 -2.68
CA LYS A 68 -16.34 -1.39 -4.02
C LYS A 68 -16.73 -0.32 -5.01
N ASP A 69 -17.71 0.52 -4.69
CA ASP A 69 -18.15 1.58 -5.62
C ASP A 69 -17.01 2.54 -6.00
N LEU A 70 -16.12 2.83 -5.05
CA LEU A 70 -14.93 3.64 -5.31
C LEU A 70 -13.90 2.90 -6.16
N HIS A 71 -13.73 1.60 -5.94
CA HIS A 71 -12.82 0.78 -6.72
C HIS A 71 -13.34 0.54 -8.14
N ASP A 72 -14.62 0.23 -8.32
CA ASP A 72 -15.30 0.11 -9.61
C ASP A 72 -15.17 1.41 -10.43
N ARG A 73 -15.31 2.57 -9.77
CA ARG A 73 -15.05 3.86 -10.43
C ARG A 73 -13.61 3.98 -10.91
N HIS A 74 -12.65 3.48 -10.15
CA HIS A 74 -11.25 3.44 -10.58
C HIS A 74 -11.03 2.47 -11.76
N HIS A 75 -11.73 1.33 -11.80
CA HIS A 75 -11.72 0.42 -12.96
C HIS A 75 -12.18 1.11 -14.26
N VAL A 76 -13.12 2.04 -14.16
CA VAL A 76 -13.62 2.81 -15.31
C VAL A 76 -12.73 4.02 -15.61
N GLU A 77 -12.27 4.73 -14.58
CA GLU A 77 -11.52 5.98 -14.67
C GLU A 77 -10.07 5.84 -14.17
N GLU A 78 -9.33 4.88 -14.73
CA GLU A 78 -8.00 4.46 -14.23
C GLU A 78 -6.95 5.57 -14.05
N ARG A 79 -7.09 6.68 -14.77
CA ARG A 79 -6.19 7.85 -14.73
C ARG A 79 -6.76 9.05 -13.98
N SER A 80 -7.98 8.95 -13.46
CA SER A 80 -8.58 10.02 -12.68
C SER A 80 -8.10 9.97 -11.23
N SER A 81 -8.31 11.07 -10.51
CA SER A 81 -7.91 11.21 -9.11
C SER A 81 -8.86 10.51 -8.14
N VAL A 82 -9.30 9.28 -8.47
CA VAL A 82 -10.10 8.46 -7.55
C VAL A 82 -9.18 7.82 -6.52
N GLY A 83 -9.44 8.08 -5.24
CA GLY A 83 -8.63 7.53 -4.16
C GLY A 83 -9.19 7.82 -2.76
N THR A 84 -8.41 7.43 -1.75
CA THR A 84 -8.70 7.70 -0.34
C THR A 84 -7.92 8.95 0.09
N PRO A 85 -8.56 9.99 0.66
CA PRO A 85 -7.85 11.15 1.18
C PRO A 85 -6.83 10.75 2.25
N THR A 86 -5.65 11.38 2.23
CA THR A 86 -4.54 11.11 3.14
C THR A 86 -4.93 11.15 4.63
N TRP A 87 -5.78 12.11 5.02
CA TRP A 87 -6.23 12.22 6.42
C TRP A 87 -7.05 10.99 6.85
N LEU A 88 -7.82 10.40 5.94
CA LEU A 88 -8.65 9.24 6.20
C LEU A 88 -7.79 7.98 6.25
N SER A 89 -6.89 7.79 5.29
CA SER A 89 -5.98 6.63 5.27
C SER A 89 -5.02 6.63 6.47
N LEU A 90 -4.45 7.79 6.84
CA LEU A 90 -3.64 7.93 8.05
C LEU A 90 -4.45 7.75 9.33
N GLY A 91 -5.67 8.29 9.39
CA GLY A 91 -6.54 8.12 10.56
C GLY A 91 -6.89 6.65 10.80
N VAL A 92 -7.25 5.92 9.74
CA VAL A 92 -7.47 4.47 9.81
C VAL A 92 -6.19 3.75 10.21
N HIS A 93 -5.05 4.06 9.59
CA HIS A 93 -3.77 3.45 9.93
C HIS A 93 -3.41 3.65 11.42
N ALA A 94 -3.59 4.86 11.94
CA ALA A 94 -3.35 5.17 13.33
C ALA A 94 -4.25 4.33 14.25
N LEU A 95 -5.53 4.22 13.92
CA LEU A 95 -6.51 3.48 14.72
C LEU A 95 -6.29 1.96 14.71
N VAL A 96 -5.92 1.38 13.56
CA VAL A 96 -5.86 -0.08 13.38
C VAL A 96 -4.47 -0.68 13.55
N ALA A 97 -3.41 0.13 13.40
CA ALA A 97 -2.03 -0.34 13.48
C ALA A 97 -1.24 0.37 14.59
N PHE A 98 -1.06 1.70 14.50
CA PHE A 98 -0.15 2.41 15.41
C PHE A 98 -0.62 2.38 16.88
N VAL A 99 -1.85 2.86 17.16
CA VAL A 99 -2.37 2.96 18.53
C VAL A 99 -2.47 1.60 19.22
N PRO A 100 -3.04 0.55 18.59
CA PRO A 100 -3.09 -0.76 19.21
C PRO A 100 -1.72 -1.33 19.56
N VAL A 101 -0.75 -1.25 18.63
CA VAL A 101 0.61 -1.76 18.88
C VAL A 101 1.31 -0.97 19.98
N TRP A 102 1.11 0.34 20.03
CA TRP A 102 1.67 1.17 21.10
C TRP A 102 1.09 0.81 22.47
N VAL A 103 -0.23 0.58 22.56
CA VAL A 103 -0.90 0.24 23.81
C VAL A 103 -0.45 -1.12 24.36
N VAL A 104 -0.20 -2.11 23.50
CA VAL A 104 0.16 -3.48 23.94
C VAL A 104 1.67 -3.72 24.02
N SER A 105 2.49 -2.84 23.46
CA SER A 105 3.95 -2.92 23.47
C SER A 105 4.53 -1.58 23.91
N ASP A 106 5.14 -0.84 23.00
CA ASP A 106 5.88 0.39 23.26
C ASP A 106 5.94 1.23 21.97
N PHE A 107 6.44 2.47 22.10
CA PHE A 107 6.50 3.41 20.98
C PHE A 107 7.50 2.98 19.89
N ALA A 108 8.64 2.38 20.26
CA ALA A 108 9.65 1.94 19.31
C ALA A 108 9.09 0.81 18.42
N THR A 109 8.37 -0.15 19.01
CA THR A 109 7.70 -1.23 18.28
C THR A 109 6.56 -0.68 17.41
N ALA A 110 5.72 0.22 17.93
CA ALA A 110 4.62 0.81 17.17
C ALA A 110 5.11 1.63 15.96
N SER A 111 6.18 2.40 16.13
CA SER A 111 6.82 3.16 15.05
C SER A 111 7.46 2.23 14.01
N ALA A 112 8.12 1.14 14.41
CA ALA A 112 8.69 0.17 13.48
C ALA A 112 7.61 -0.49 12.59
N VAL A 113 6.54 -0.99 13.23
CA VAL A 113 5.41 -1.62 12.52
C VAL A 113 4.77 -0.62 11.56
N SER A 114 4.50 0.60 12.03
CA SER A 114 3.86 1.64 11.23
C SER A 114 4.74 2.05 10.05
N CYS A 115 6.04 2.27 10.26
CA CYS A 115 6.99 2.57 9.19
C CYS A 115 7.01 1.48 8.11
N GLY A 116 7.05 0.20 8.49
CA GLY A 116 7.04 -0.89 7.51
C GLY A 116 5.75 -0.98 6.71
N LEU A 117 4.60 -0.90 7.38
CA LEU A 117 3.29 -0.92 6.72
C LEU A 117 3.07 0.31 5.82
N MET A 118 3.46 1.50 6.28
CA MET A 118 3.35 2.74 5.52
C MET A 118 4.31 2.79 4.33
N LEU A 119 5.53 2.24 4.45
CA LEU A 119 6.45 2.06 3.33
C LEU A 119 5.86 1.12 2.28
N GLY A 120 5.24 0.03 2.72
CA GLY A 120 4.52 -0.87 1.83
C GLY A 120 3.37 -0.17 1.10
N TYR A 121 2.54 0.57 1.82
CA TYR A 121 1.47 1.37 1.22
C TYR A 121 2.00 2.39 0.21
N LEU A 122 3.06 3.12 0.55
CA LEU A 122 3.71 4.08 -0.33
C LEU A 122 4.25 3.40 -1.60
N TRP A 123 4.84 2.20 -1.46
CA TRP A 123 5.28 1.40 -2.59
C TRP A 123 4.10 0.99 -3.48
N TYR A 124 3.01 0.51 -2.87
CA TYR A 124 1.77 0.17 -3.56
C TYR A 124 1.20 1.34 -4.38
N ILE A 125 0.96 2.49 -3.75
CA ILE A 125 0.38 3.64 -4.48
C ILE A 125 1.32 4.16 -5.57
N SER A 126 2.64 4.06 -5.37
CA SER A 126 3.63 4.46 -6.38
C SER A 126 3.58 3.55 -7.58
N ILE A 127 3.59 2.23 -7.38
CA ILE A 127 3.48 1.26 -8.47
C ILE A 127 2.13 1.43 -9.19
N HIS A 128 1.04 1.51 -8.44
CA HIS A 128 -0.30 1.69 -8.96
C HIS A 128 -0.42 2.97 -9.81
N HIS A 129 0.15 4.08 -9.34
CA HIS A 129 0.20 5.30 -10.13
C HIS A 129 1.02 5.11 -11.42
N MET A 130 2.24 4.58 -11.31
CA MET A 130 3.14 4.39 -12.46
C MET A 130 2.54 3.47 -13.53
N ILE A 131 1.89 2.37 -13.15
CA ILE A 131 1.33 1.43 -14.13
C ILE A 131 0.17 2.03 -14.94
N HIS A 132 -0.63 2.92 -14.37
CA HIS A 132 -1.70 3.62 -15.10
C HIS A 132 -1.19 4.83 -15.90
N HIS A 133 -0.22 5.57 -15.39
CA HIS A 133 0.15 6.87 -15.95
C HIS A 133 1.38 6.85 -16.86
N TRP A 134 2.29 5.87 -16.71
CA TRP A 134 3.55 5.85 -17.45
C TRP A 134 3.54 4.82 -18.59
N HIS A 135 4.58 4.88 -19.43
CA HIS A 135 4.87 3.92 -20.50
C HIS A 135 6.18 3.18 -20.21
N PRO A 136 6.20 2.20 -19.29
CA PRO A 136 7.41 1.45 -18.97
C PRO A 136 7.95 0.69 -20.20
N ALA A 137 9.26 0.66 -20.37
CA ALA A 137 9.89 -0.07 -21.48
C ALA A 137 9.70 -1.59 -21.34
N HIS A 138 9.49 -2.29 -22.45
CA HIS A 138 9.53 -3.74 -22.52
C HIS A 138 10.99 -4.23 -22.61
N PRO A 139 11.42 -5.30 -21.90
CA PRO A 139 10.67 -6.14 -20.96
C PRO A 139 10.99 -5.82 -19.48
N SER A 140 10.70 -4.60 -19.01
CA SER A 140 10.92 -4.28 -17.60
C SER A 140 9.94 -4.99 -16.66
N TYR A 141 10.33 -5.10 -15.38
CA TYR A 141 9.42 -5.62 -14.34
C TYR A 141 8.16 -4.77 -14.22
N LEU A 142 8.28 -3.43 -14.25
CA LEU A 142 7.14 -2.52 -14.19
C LEU A 142 6.21 -2.68 -15.40
N TYR A 143 6.76 -2.95 -16.59
CA TYR A 143 5.95 -3.31 -17.76
C TYR A 143 5.13 -4.59 -17.53
N THR A 144 5.74 -5.59 -16.88
CA THR A 144 5.04 -6.83 -16.52
C THR A 144 3.89 -6.55 -15.55
N LEU A 145 4.13 -5.76 -14.49
CA LEU A 145 3.08 -5.36 -13.54
C LEU A 145 1.94 -4.61 -14.24
N LYS A 146 2.28 -3.66 -15.13
CA LYS A 146 1.30 -2.94 -15.95
C LYS A 146 0.44 -3.89 -16.77
N ARG A 147 1.03 -4.89 -17.43
CA ARG A 147 0.26 -5.89 -18.19
C ARG A 147 -0.65 -6.73 -17.31
N ARG A 148 -0.18 -7.22 -16.15
CA ARG A 148 -1.00 -7.97 -15.17
C ARG A 148 -2.23 -7.16 -14.77
N HIS A 149 -2.00 -5.90 -14.42
CA HIS A 149 -3.04 -5.04 -13.92
C HIS A 149 -4.03 -4.62 -15.03
N ALA A 150 -3.55 -4.44 -16.26
CA ALA A 150 -4.45 -4.22 -17.40
C ALA A 150 -5.38 -5.44 -17.66
N VAL A 151 -4.88 -6.68 -17.45
CA VAL A 151 -5.73 -7.88 -17.50
C VAL A 151 -6.78 -7.85 -16.40
N HIS A 152 -6.39 -7.46 -15.18
CA HIS A 152 -7.33 -7.30 -14.06
C HIS A 152 -8.46 -6.30 -14.38
N HIS A 153 -8.11 -5.13 -14.91
CA HIS A 153 -9.06 -4.05 -15.22
C HIS A 153 -10.00 -4.35 -16.40
N HIS A 154 -9.52 -5.08 -17.40
CA HIS A 154 -10.19 -5.11 -18.70
C HIS A 154 -10.62 -6.51 -19.16
N ILE A 155 -10.10 -7.57 -18.55
CA ILE A 155 -10.32 -8.94 -18.99
C ILE A 155 -10.97 -9.77 -17.88
N ASP A 156 -10.38 -9.77 -16.68
CA ASP A 156 -10.85 -10.59 -15.56
C ASP A 156 -10.55 -9.92 -14.20
N GLU A 157 -11.58 -9.27 -13.65
CA GLU A 157 -11.52 -8.62 -12.32
C GLU A 157 -11.34 -9.61 -11.16
N THR A 158 -11.46 -10.92 -11.42
CA THR A 158 -11.28 -11.98 -10.42
C THR A 158 -9.85 -12.53 -10.34
N ALA A 159 -8.92 -11.97 -11.14
CA ALA A 159 -7.51 -12.36 -11.20
C ALA A 159 -6.56 -11.17 -11.00
N ASN A 160 -5.28 -11.44 -10.71
CA ASN A 160 -4.20 -10.45 -10.58
C ASN A 160 -4.48 -9.33 -9.56
N PHE A 161 -4.85 -9.71 -8.34
CA PHE A 161 -5.05 -8.77 -7.24
C PHE A 161 -3.74 -8.15 -6.74
N GLY A 162 -2.60 -8.79 -6.97
CA GLY A 162 -1.30 -8.22 -6.64
C GLY A 162 -0.88 -7.11 -7.61
N VAL A 163 -0.81 -5.87 -7.13
CA VAL A 163 -0.39 -4.69 -7.89
C VAL A 163 1.14 -4.52 -7.83
N THR A 164 1.73 -4.69 -6.65
CA THR A 164 3.20 -4.58 -6.45
C THR A 164 3.94 -5.84 -6.89
N SER A 165 3.30 -7.01 -6.78
CA SER A 165 3.91 -8.28 -7.18
C SER A 165 2.88 -9.35 -7.50
N ALA A 166 3.30 -10.33 -8.29
CA ALA A 166 2.53 -11.52 -8.63
C ALA A 166 2.54 -12.62 -7.55
N PHE A 167 3.25 -12.42 -6.44
CA PHE A 167 3.59 -13.50 -5.52
C PHE A 167 2.35 -14.15 -4.91
N TRP A 168 1.49 -13.36 -4.26
CA TRP A 168 0.28 -13.86 -3.60
C TRP A 168 -0.76 -14.38 -4.60
N ASP A 169 -0.84 -13.80 -5.79
CA ASP A 169 -1.67 -14.35 -6.85
C ASP A 169 -1.27 -15.78 -7.22
N ARG A 170 0.03 -16.10 -7.27
CA ARG A 170 0.49 -17.47 -7.53
C ARG A 170 0.20 -18.40 -6.36
N VAL A 171 0.44 -17.92 -5.13
CA VAL A 171 0.17 -18.68 -3.90
C VAL A 171 -1.32 -19.06 -3.80
N PHE A 172 -2.22 -18.14 -4.14
CA PHE A 172 -3.67 -18.32 -4.00
C PHE A 172 -4.39 -18.69 -5.31
N GLY A 173 -3.66 -18.96 -6.39
CA GLY A 173 -4.23 -19.44 -7.65
C GLY A 173 -5.03 -18.39 -8.43
N THR A 174 -4.75 -17.10 -8.25
CA THR A 174 -5.40 -15.97 -8.96
C THR A 174 -4.46 -15.29 -9.96
N ALA A 175 -3.30 -15.88 -10.25
CA ALA A 175 -2.35 -15.33 -11.22
C ALA A 175 -2.80 -15.62 -12.65
N GLN A 176 -2.90 -14.55 -13.45
CA GLN A 176 -3.06 -14.63 -14.90
C GLN A 176 -2.01 -13.78 -15.58
N LEU A 177 -1.11 -14.42 -16.33
CA LEU A 177 -0.25 -13.79 -17.34
C LEU A 177 0.47 -14.84 -18.16
#